data_AF-A0A850C155-F1
#
_entry.id   AF-A0A850C155-F1
#
_cell.length_a   1.000
_cell.length_b   1.000
_cell.length_c   1.000
_cell.angle_alpha   90.00
_cell.angle_beta   90.00
_cell.angle_gamma   90.00
#
_symmetry.space_group_name_H-M   'P 1'
#
loop_
_entity.id
_entity.type
_entity.pdbx_description
1 polymer ?
#
loop_
_entity_poly.entity_id
_entity_poly.type
_entity_poly.pdbx_seq_one_letter_code
_entity_poly.pdbx_strand_id
1 'polypeptide(L)' 'RPRAGGRAGHPVLVRAEALEPYRSPSPPVLRDHLRSLGPRCVEVDVDDPAVRLDLNTPADVMGLLGSPPRFVPLDGPGR' A
#
# COMPACT_ATOMS: atom_id res chain seq x y z
N ARG A 1 8.75 -6.65 0.37
CA ARG A 1 8.38 -5.37 1.03
C ARG A 1 9.31 -4.29 0.52
N PRO A 2 8.79 -3.25 -0.13
CA PRO A 2 9.63 -2.16 -0.62
C PRO A 2 10.20 -1.36 0.55
N ARG A 3 11.40 -0.83 0.35
CA ARG A 3 12.09 0.06 1.26
C ARG A 3 12.72 1.17 0.45
N ALA A 4 12.62 2.40 0.92
CA ALA A 4 13.43 3.50 0.42
C ALA A 4 14.19 4.06 1.61
N GLY A 5 15.50 4.34 1.47
CA GLY A 5 16.35 4.97 2.49
C GLY A 5 16.17 4.41 3.91
N GLY A 6 16.20 3.09 4.08
CA GLY A 6 16.10 2.42 5.39
C GLY A 6 14.70 2.38 6.04
N ARG A 7 13.65 2.87 5.36
CA ARG A 7 12.27 2.84 5.83
C ARG A 7 11.41 1.96 4.94
N ALA A 8 10.57 1.13 5.55
CA ALA A 8 9.56 0.33 4.84
C ALA A 8 8.53 1.24 4.16
N GLY A 9 8.09 0.84 2.96
CA GLY A 9 7.10 1.55 2.17
C GLY A 9 5.97 0.64 1.66
N HIS A 10 5.11 1.22 0.82
CA HIS A 10 4.02 0.60 0.08
C HIS A 10 4.30 0.62 -1.43
N PRO A 11 3.63 -0.24 -2.22
CA PRO A 11 2.74 -1.33 -1.79
C PRO A 11 3.50 -2.57 -1.32
N VAL A 12 2.94 -3.30 -0.36
CA VAL A 12 3.43 -4.66 -0.05
C VAL A 12 2.84 -5.64 -1.06
N LEU A 13 3.70 -6.26 -1.87
CA LEU A 13 3.31 -7.37 -2.72
C LEU A 13 3.29 -8.67 -1.90
N VAL A 14 2.16 -9.38 -1.97
CA VAL A 14 1.90 -10.62 -1.25
C VAL A 14 1.36 -11.66 -2.23
N ARG A 15 1.88 -12.89 -2.12
CA ARG A 15 1.32 -14.04 -2.84
C ARG A 15 -0.03 -14.42 -2.24
N ALA A 16 -0.90 -14.99 -3.06
CA ALA A 16 -2.23 -15.41 -2.61
C ALA A 16 -2.15 -16.37 -1.41
N GLU A 17 -1.21 -17.33 -1.39
CA GLU A 17 -1.08 -18.25 -0.26
C GLU A 17 -0.73 -17.57 1.07
N ALA A 18 -0.03 -16.43 1.01
CA ALA A 18 0.29 -15.67 2.22
C ALA A 18 -0.94 -14.95 2.79
N LEU A 19 -2.02 -14.82 2.01
CA LEU A 19 -3.26 -14.18 2.42
C LEU A 19 -4.32 -15.17 2.91
N GLU A 20 -4.04 -16.48 2.94
CA GLU A 20 -5.00 -17.47 3.42
C GLU A 20 -5.59 -17.16 4.82
N PRO A 21 -4.79 -16.68 5.81
CA PRO A 21 -5.34 -16.28 7.11
C PRO A 21 -6.38 -15.15 7.05
N TYR A 22 -6.43 -14.37 5.97
CA TYR A 22 -7.39 -13.28 5.78
C TYR A 22 -8.80 -13.74 5.39
N ARG A 23 -8.98 -15.04 5.15
CA ARG A 23 -10.31 -15.63 4.99
C ARG A 23 -11.02 -15.87 6.33
N SER A 24 -10.30 -15.74 7.45
CA SER A 24 -10.87 -15.81 8.79
C SER A 24 -11.81 -14.63 9.08
N PRO A 25 -12.89 -14.82 9.86
CA PRO A 25 -13.72 -13.72 10.37
C PRO A 25 -12.95 -12.71 11.24
N SER A 26 -11.81 -13.13 11.80
CA SER A 26 -10.91 -12.27 12.56
C SER A 26 -9.48 -12.46 12.03
N PRO A 27 -9.10 -11.73 10.97
CA PRO A 27 -7.78 -11.86 10.36
C PRO A 27 -6.72 -11.13 11.21
N PRO A 28 -5.44 -11.54 11.14
CA PRO A 28 -4.36 -10.84 11.83
C PRO A 28 -4.15 -9.43 11.25
N VAL A 29 -3.54 -8.54 12.04
CA VAL A 29 -3.05 -7.25 11.52
C VAL A 29 -1.94 -7.52 10.49
N LEU A 30 -2.04 -6.94 9.29
CA LEU A 30 -1.12 -7.22 8.17
C LEU A 30 0.34 -7.00 8.52
N ARG A 31 0.64 -5.95 9.28
CA ARG A 31 2.00 -5.69 9.76
C ARG A 31 2.55 -6.86 10.58
N ASP A 32 1.74 -7.42 11.47
CA ASP A 32 2.17 -8.46 12.40
C ASP A 32 2.23 -9.82 11.69
N HIS A 33 1.32 -10.06 10.74
CA HIS A 33 1.37 -11.20 9.85
C HIS A 33 2.62 -11.19 8.96
N LEU A 34 2.95 -10.06 8.32
CA LEU A 34 4.17 -9.95 7.53
C LEU A 34 5.45 -10.10 8.37
N ARG A 35 5.40 -9.75 9.66
CA ARG A 35 6.50 -10.01 10.60
C ARG A 35 6.59 -11.49 10.94
N SER A 36 5.47 -12.18 11.17
CA SER A 36 5.45 -13.60 11.51
C SER A 36 5.96 -14.50 10.38
N LEU A 37 5.82 -14.07 9.12
CA LEU A 37 6.39 -14.76 7.96
C LEU A 37 7.93 -14.77 7.93
N GLY A 38 8.59 -13.89 8.70
CA GLY A 38 10.03 -13.90 8.90
C GLY A 38 10.84 -13.94 7.58
N PRO A 39 11.74 -14.92 7.40
CA PRO A 39 12.58 -15.05 6.20
C PRO A 39 11.81 -15.21 4.88
N ARG A 40 10.52 -15.55 4.91
CA ARG A 40 9.68 -15.64 3.71
C ARG A 40 9.32 -14.26 3.14
N CYS A 41 9.55 -13.19 3.91
CA CYS A 41 9.40 -11.81 3.47
C CYS A 41 10.74 -11.25 3.02
N VAL A 42 10.90 -11.03 1.72
CA VAL A 42 12.07 -10.33 1.18
C VAL A 42 11.83 -8.82 1.24
N GLU A 43 12.90 -8.11 1.55
CA GLU A 43 12.94 -6.66 1.54
C GLU A 43 13.68 -6.19 0.29
N VAL A 44 13.05 -5.26 -0.42
CA VAL A 44 13.50 -4.82 -1.73
C VAL A 44 13.75 -3.33 -1.62
N ASP A 45 14.98 -2.92 -1.85
CA ASP A 45 15.30 -1.50 -1.93
C ASP A 45 14.76 -0.95 -3.25
N VAL A 46 14.04 0.16 -3.14
CA VAL A 46 13.40 0.86 -4.25
C VAL A 46 13.90 2.29 -4.24
N ASP A 47 14.49 2.71 -5.36
CA ASP A 47 14.95 4.08 -5.58
C ASP A 47 13.80 4.95 -6.10
N ASP A 48 12.73 4.99 -5.32
CA ASP A 48 11.58 5.84 -5.56
C ASP A 48 11.03 6.31 -4.20
N PRO A 49 11.14 7.60 -3.86
CA PRO A 49 10.62 8.11 -2.59
C PRO A 49 9.10 7.98 -2.48
N ALA A 50 8.37 7.86 -3.59
CA ALA A 50 6.92 7.70 -3.61
C ALA A 50 6.46 6.39 -2.95
N VAL A 51 7.33 5.40 -2.75
CA VAL A 51 6.99 4.20 -1.96
C VAL A 51 6.64 4.54 -0.51
N ARG A 52 6.98 5.74 -0.03
CA ARG A 52 6.63 6.21 1.31
C ARG A 52 5.37 7.08 1.32
N LEU A 53 4.84 7.44 0.15
CA LEU A 53 3.67 8.29 0.04
C LEU A 53 2.44 7.54 0.55
N ASP A 54 1.69 8.21 1.42
CA ASP A 54 0.42 7.72 1.92
C ASP A 54 -0.58 8.89 1.89
N LEU A 55 -1.76 8.65 1.35
CA LEU A 55 -2.77 9.68 1.07
C LEU A 55 -4.00 9.43 1.94
N ASN A 56 -3.81 9.49 3.26
CA ASN A 56 -4.82 9.13 4.25
C ASN A 56 -5.86 10.23 4.46
N THR A 57 -5.50 11.48 4.14
CA THR A 57 -6.37 12.64 4.35
C THR A 57 -6.58 13.41 3.05
N PRO A 58 -7.69 14.18 2.94
CA PRO A 58 -7.86 15.11 1.83
C PRO A 58 -6.70 16.09 1.69
N ALA A 59 -6.08 16.51 2.80
CA ALA A 59 -4.94 17.41 2.80
C ALA A 59 -3.71 16.77 2.12
N ASP A 60 -3.46 15.48 2.34
CA ASP A 60 -2.35 14.75 1.69
C ASP A 60 -2.55 14.73 0.17
N VAL A 61 -3.78 14.47 -0.29
CA VAL A 61 -4.13 14.47 -1.71
C VAL A 61 -3.96 15.86 -2.33
N MET A 62 -4.48 16.90 -1.68
CA MET A 62 -4.34 18.28 -2.16
C MET A 62 -2.89 18.74 -2.16
N GLY A 63 -2.10 18.35 -1.16
CA GLY A 63 -0.68 18.64 -1.07
C GLY A 63 0.11 17.99 -2.21
N LEU A 64 -0.23 16.76 -2.59
CA LEU A 64 0.37 16.07 -3.73
C LEU A 64 -0.03 16.70 -5.07
N LEU A 65 -1.32 16.98 -5.26
CA LEU A 65 -1.86 17.45 -6.54
C LEU A 65 -1.65 18.95 -6.79
N GLY A 66 -1.31 19.72 -5.76
CA GLY A 66 -1.23 21.19 -5.83
C GLY A 66 -2.57 21.88 -6.14
N SER A 67 -3.68 21.12 -6.15
CA SER A 67 -5.02 21.58 -6.50
C SER A 67 -6.09 20.62 -5.94
N PRO A 68 -7.35 21.07 -5.79
CA PRO A 68 -8.43 20.17 -5.38
C PRO A 68 -8.64 19.02 -6.36
N PRO A 69 -8.82 17.77 -5.90
CA PRO A 69 -9.06 16.63 -6.78
C PRO A 69 -10.39 16.79 -7.53
N ARG A 70 -10.39 16.38 -8.81
CA ARG A 70 -11.61 16.31 -9.63
C ARG A 70 -12.10 14.86 -9.70
N PHE A 71 -13.33 14.62 -9.30
CA PHE A 71 -13.98 13.31 -9.43
C PHE A 71 -14.84 13.31 -10.69
N VAL A 72 -14.68 12.28 -11.53
CA VAL A 72 -15.57 12.05 -12.68
C VAL A 72 -16.66 11.06 -12.26
N PRO A 73 -17.95 11.30 -12.61
CA PRO A 73 -19.01 10.33 -12.35
C PRO A 73 -18.72 9.00 -13.07
N LEU A 74 -19.01 7.86 -12.41
CA LEU A 74 -18.86 6.52 -13.00
C LEU A 74 -19.82 6.25 -14.17
N ASP A 75 -20.83 7.10 -14.38
CA ASP A 75 -21.91 6.92 -15.36
C ASP A 75 -21.67 7.67 -16.70
N GLY A 76 -20.44 8.12 -16.97
CA GLY A 76 -20.07 8.72 -18.27
C GLY A 76 -19.64 7.65 -19.29
N PRO A 77 -19.93 7.82 -20.61
CA PRO A 77 -19.65 6.79 -21.59
C PRO A 77 -18.14 6.53 -21.65
N GLY A 78 -17.76 5.26 -21.44
CA GLY A 78 -16.39 4.80 -21.58
C GLY A 78 -15.80 5.25 -22.92
N ARG A 79 -14.60 5.82 -22.85
CA ARG A 79 -13.68 5.87 -23.99
C ARG A 79 -12.52 4.94 -23.70
#